data_AF-A0A8S9XD79-F1
#
_entry.id   AF-A0A8S9XD79-F1
#
_cell.length_a   1.000
_cell.length_b   1.000
_cell.length_c   1.000
_cell.angle_alpha   90.00
_cell.angle_beta   90.00
_cell.angle_gamma   90.00
#
_symmetry.space_group_name_H-M   'P 1'
#
loop_
_entity.id
_entity.type
_entity.pdbx_description
1 polymer ?
#
loop_
_entity_poly.entity_id
_entity_poly.type
_entity_poly.pdbx_seq_one_letter_code
_entity_poly.pdbx_strand_id
1 'polypeptide(L)'
;MEKITAKELIVMTDPEPPQNSSIPLESVKVVAESIGISNLTDDAAKVLADDISYRLRLIIQDATKFMHHSKRQKLTCDDVDNALKVKNIEPLYGFKASDHIPFRYASGGGRELFFTEEKEVDLSELVSGPPVKLPLEVHLRAHWLCIDGVQPTIPENPPPVSKDVQKLEAIDPITKLNKTSKEKSDTSGKPTIGKFHKLRNVETVHVKQLATHELSVEQQLYYKEITEACVGSDESRRAEALQSLASDPGLHEMLPRMCTFIGEGVKVNVVQHNLALLIYLMRMVKALLDNPSLYLEKY
;
A
#
# COMPACT_ATOMS: atom_id res chain seq x y z
N MET A 1 -40.24 -15.03 45.96
CA MET A 1 -40.40 -15.33 44.53
C MET A 1 -40.04 -14.08 43.76
N GLU A 2 -39.09 -14.25 42.85
CA GLU A 2 -38.35 -13.25 42.09
C GLU A 2 -39.22 -12.27 41.32
N LYS A 3 -38.79 -11.00 41.22
CA LYS A 3 -38.78 -10.26 39.95
C LYS A 3 -37.61 -9.27 39.89
N ILE A 4 -36.58 -9.73 39.16
CA ILE A 4 -35.87 -9.07 38.06
C ILE A 4 -35.23 -7.70 38.35
N THR A 5 -33.90 -7.77 38.36
CA THR A 5 -32.84 -6.77 38.37
C THR A 5 -32.99 -5.65 37.33
N ALA A 6 -32.78 -4.42 37.80
CA ALA A 6 -32.51 -3.25 36.97
C ALA A 6 -31.18 -3.46 36.23
N LYS A 7 -31.24 -3.53 34.91
CA LYS A 7 -30.07 -3.45 34.03
C LYS A 7 -29.34 -2.14 34.28
N GLU A 8 -28.05 -2.25 34.55
CA GLU A 8 -27.06 -1.18 34.56
C GLU A 8 -27.23 -0.30 33.31
N LEU A 9 -27.61 0.97 33.53
CA LEU A 9 -27.30 2.03 32.59
C LEU A 9 -25.77 2.19 32.60
N ILE A 10 -25.12 1.55 31.63
CA ILE A 10 -23.76 1.89 31.22
C ILE A 10 -23.88 3.28 30.61
N VAL A 11 -23.68 4.31 31.44
CA VAL A 11 -23.43 5.67 30.96
C VAL A 11 -22.14 5.58 30.17
N MET A 12 -22.26 5.70 28.84
CA MET A 12 -21.16 5.93 27.94
C MET A 12 -20.52 7.26 28.36
N THR A 13 -19.50 7.18 29.21
CA THR A 13 -18.54 8.26 29.41
C THR A 13 -17.88 8.50 28.05
N ASP A 14 -18.07 9.71 27.52
CA ASP A 14 -17.33 10.21 26.36
C ASP A 14 -15.83 9.89 26.52
N PRO A 15 -15.11 9.54 25.44
CA PRO A 15 -13.66 9.36 25.53
C PRO A 15 -13.07 10.68 26.02
N GLU A 16 -12.42 10.65 27.19
CA GLU A 16 -11.69 11.81 27.71
C GLU A 16 -10.79 12.36 26.58
N PRO A 17 -10.73 13.69 26.39
CA PRO A 17 -9.78 14.28 25.46
C PRO A 17 -8.39 13.73 25.79
N PRO A 18 -7.55 13.41 24.79
CA PRO A 18 -6.27 12.77 25.04
C PRO A 18 -5.53 13.61 26.08
N GLN A 19 -5.39 13.07 27.29
CA GLN A 19 -4.64 13.71 28.35
C GLN A 19 -3.28 14.01 27.75
N ASN A 20 -2.90 15.29 27.75
CA ASN A 20 -1.59 15.72 27.26
C ASN A 20 -0.55 14.86 27.96
N SER A 21 0.05 13.91 27.25
CA SER A 21 1.13 13.08 27.77
C SER A 21 2.28 14.02 28.11
N SER A 22 2.43 14.25 29.41
CA SER A 22 3.44 15.13 29.99
C SER A 22 4.39 14.27 30.81
N ILE A 23 5.63 14.71 30.89
CA ILE A 23 6.64 14.05 31.73
C ILE A 23 6.17 14.15 33.19
N PRO A 24 6.24 13.06 33.98
CA PRO A 24 5.83 13.08 35.37
C PRO A 24 6.70 14.04 36.18
N LEU A 25 6.06 14.80 37.06
CA LEU A 25 6.70 15.80 37.94
C LEU A 25 7.84 15.19 38.76
N GLU A 26 7.67 13.94 39.20
CA GLU A 26 8.69 13.21 39.96
C GLU A 26 9.99 13.03 39.17
N SER A 27 9.92 12.79 37.86
CA SER A 27 11.13 12.68 37.04
C SER A 27 11.91 14.00 36.97
N VAL A 28 11.21 15.13 36.90
CA VAL A 28 11.87 16.46 36.91
C VAL A 28 12.52 16.73 38.27
N LYS A 29 11.87 16.34 39.37
CA LYS A 29 12.42 16.46 40.73
C LYS A 29 13.65 15.57 40.94
N VAL A 30 13.61 14.32 40.50
CA VAL A 30 14.76 13.40 40.59
C VAL A 30 15.96 13.92 39.79
N VAL A 31 15.74 14.51 38.62
CA VAL A 31 16.82 15.17 37.85
C VAL A 31 17.35 16.41 38.59
N ALA A 32 16.49 17.20 39.23
CA ALA A 32 16.92 18.34 40.04
C ALA A 32 17.76 17.90 41.25
N GLU A 33 17.36 16.83 41.94
CA GLU A 33 18.12 16.20 43.04
C GLU A 33 19.51 15.73 42.55
N SER A 34 19.62 15.20 41.33
CA SER A 34 20.89 14.76 40.74
C SER A 34 21.91 15.90 40.52
N ILE A 35 21.41 17.14 40.36
CA ILE A 35 22.22 18.35 40.22
C ILE A 35 22.50 18.99 41.60
N GLY A 36 21.91 18.46 42.68
CA GLY A 36 22.06 18.97 44.05
C GLY A 36 20.97 19.97 44.47
N ILE A 37 19.89 20.10 43.70
CA ILE A 37 18.74 20.95 44.04
C ILE A 37 17.68 20.09 44.73
N SER A 38 17.62 20.14 46.06
CA SER A 38 16.80 19.24 46.87
C SER A 38 15.35 19.68 47.08
N ASN A 39 15.00 20.94 46.80
CA ASN A 39 13.66 21.45 47.09
C ASN A 39 13.09 22.29 45.93
N LEU A 40 12.78 21.62 44.82
CA LEU A 40 12.10 22.22 43.68
C LEU A 40 10.58 22.31 43.96
N THR A 41 10.00 23.49 43.83
CA THR A 41 8.56 23.69 44.03
C THR A 41 7.75 22.98 42.94
N ASP A 42 6.57 22.48 43.30
CA ASP A 42 5.68 21.74 42.38
C ASP A 42 5.27 22.59 41.17
N ASP A 43 5.05 23.88 41.37
CA ASP A 43 4.72 24.82 40.29
C ASP A 43 5.88 24.98 39.29
N ALA A 44 7.13 25.06 39.78
CA ALA A 44 8.30 25.14 38.91
C ALA A 44 8.54 23.83 38.15
N ALA A 45 8.39 22.69 38.84
CA ALA A 45 8.48 21.37 38.22
C ALA A 45 7.43 21.19 37.10
N LYS A 46 6.21 21.71 37.30
CA LYS A 46 5.13 21.65 36.30
C LYS A 46 5.46 22.44 35.05
N VAL A 47 5.90 23.69 35.19
CA VAL A 47 6.27 24.54 34.05
C VAL A 47 7.43 23.92 33.26
N LEU A 48 8.42 23.35 33.95
CA LEU A 48 9.52 22.63 33.30
C LEU A 48 9.05 21.37 32.59
N ALA A 49 8.18 20.57 33.19
CA ALA A 49 7.63 19.36 32.57
C ALA A 49 6.87 19.70 31.29
N ASP A 50 6.09 20.77 31.28
CA ASP A 50 5.34 21.24 30.11
C ASP A 50 6.27 21.73 28.98
N ASP A 51 7.31 22.52 29.31
CA ASP A 51 8.29 23.00 28.32
C ASP A 51 9.11 21.84 27.72
N ILE A 52 9.58 20.89 28.54
CA ILE A 52 10.32 19.72 28.06
C ILE A 52 9.43 18.86 27.15
N SER A 53 8.17 18.64 27.53
CA SER A 53 7.21 17.88 26.72
C SER A 53 6.96 18.56 25.37
N TYR A 54 6.84 19.89 25.36
CA TYR A 54 6.71 20.68 24.13
C TYR A 54 7.94 20.55 23.23
N ARG A 55 9.15 20.73 23.78
CA ARG A 55 10.41 20.60 23.02
C ARG A 55 10.59 19.19 22.46
N LEU A 56 10.26 18.16 23.22
CA LEU A 56 10.34 16.76 22.80
C LEU A 56 9.38 16.49 21.63
N ARG A 57 8.14 16.97 21.69
CA ARG A 57 7.19 16.87 20.57
C ARG A 57 7.72 17.57 19.32
N LEU A 58 8.31 18.76 19.47
CA LEU A 58 8.88 19.51 18.36
C LEU A 58 10.05 18.74 17.69
N ILE A 59 10.91 18.09 18.48
CA ILE A 59 12.00 17.24 17.95
C ILE A 59 11.43 16.02 17.20
N ILE A 60 10.46 15.34 17.79
CA ILE A 60 9.82 14.16 17.16
C ILE A 60 9.13 14.56 15.85
N GLN A 61 8.46 15.71 15.81
CA GLN A 61 7.83 16.21 14.59
C GLN A 61 8.85 16.42 13.48
N ASP A 62 10.02 17.01 13.80
CA ASP A 62 11.09 17.22 12.81
C ASP A 62 11.73 15.89 12.37
N ALA A 63 11.96 14.96 13.31
CA ALA A 63 12.44 13.62 12.99
C ALA A 63 11.45 12.85 12.10
N THR A 64 10.15 13.03 12.31
CA THR A 64 9.10 12.44 11.47
C THR A 64 9.14 13.00 10.05
N LYS A 65 9.48 14.28 9.86
CA LYS A 65 9.70 14.84 8.51
C LYS A 65 10.87 14.13 7.82
N PHE A 66 12.00 13.94 8.51
CA PHE A 66 13.15 13.20 7.97
C PHE A 66 12.81 11.75 7.59
N MET A 67 12.00 11.08 8.41
CA MET A 67 11.50 9.73 8.13
C MET A 67 10.66 9.69 6.84
N HIS A 68 9.71 10.61 6.68
CA HIS A 68 8.87 10.69 5.48
C HIS A 68 9.68 11.07 4.23
N HIS A 69 10.63 12.01 4.34
CA HIS A 69 11.54 12.36 3.24
C HIS A 69 12.45 11.19 2.85
N SER A 70 12.76 10.30 3.79
CA SER A 70 13.48 9.05 3.55
C SER A 70 12.59 7.93 2.97
N LYS A 71 11.30 8.19 2.70
CA LYS A 71 10.30 7.20 2.24
C LYS A 71 10.15 5.99 3.17
N ARG A 72 10.38 6.20 4.47
CA ARG A 72 10.24 5.16 5.51
C ARG A 72 9.00 5.41 6.36
N GLN A 73 8.49 4.36 7.00
CA GLN A 73 7.38 4.44 7.97
C GLN A 73 7.83 4.15 9.41
N LYS A 74 9.08 3.73 9.60
CA LYS A 74 9.67 3.50 10.92
C LYS A 74 10.69 4.58 11.22
N LEU A 75 10.49 5.26 12.35
CA LEU A 75 11.42 6.26 12.86
C LEU A 75 12.69 5.55 13.38
N THR A 76 13.86 6.05 12.99
CA THR A 76 15.16 5.52 13.41
C THR A 76 15.94 6.56 14.21
N CYS A 77 16.97 6.13 14.95
CA CYS A 77 17.84 7.04 15.72
C CYS A 77 18.47 8.11 14.82
N ASP A 78 18.88 7.75 13.59
CA ASP A 78 19.48 8.70 12.65
C ASP A 78 18.50 9.84 12.27
N ASP A 79 17.18 9.60 12.27
CA ASP A 79 16.18 10.64 12.00
C ASP A 79 16.12 11.68 13.14
N VAL A 80 16.25 11.22 14.38
CA VAL A 80 16.30 12.08 15.57
C VAL A 80 17.62 12.83 15.61
N ASP A 81 18.74 12.18 15.31
CA ASP A 81 20.06 12.83 15.23
C ASP A 81 20.08 13.94 14.19
N ASN A 82 19.44 13.74 13.04
CA ASN A 82 19.31 14.77 12.02
C ASN A 82 18.41 15.92 12.48
N ALA A 83 17.34 15.64 13.22
CA ALA A 83 16.49 16.67 13.83
C ALA A 83 17.25 17.50 14.88
N LEU A 84 18.10 16.86 15.70
CA LEU A 84 18.96 17.54 16.68
C LEU A 84 20.00 18.44 16.00
N LYS A 85 20.64 17.94 14.94
CA LYS A 85 21.62 18.72 14.14
C LYS A 85 21.00 19.99 13.56
N VAL A 86 19.79 19.93 13.01
CA VAL A 86 19.10 21.12 12.47
C VAL A 86 18.81 22.16 13.55
N LYS A 87 18.61 21.73 14.79
CA LYS A 87 18.39 22.61 15.94
C LYS A 87 19.68 23.08 16.62
N ASN A 88 20.85 22.73 16.07
CA ASN A 88 22.15 22.97 16.68
C ASN A 88 22.27 22.39 18.10
N ILE A 89 21.61 21.26 18.35
CA ILE A 89 21.74 20.49 19.58
C ILE A 89 22.78 19.39 19.34
N GLU A 90 23.65 19.15 20.32
CA GLU A 90 24.67 18.11 20.24
C GLU A 90 23.99 16.73 20.06
N PRO A 91 24.44 15.92 19.08
CA PRO A 91 23.87 14.60 18.85
C PRO A 91 24.20 13.64 20.01
N LEU A 92 23.28 12.72 20.27
CA LEU A 92 23.44 11.74 21.35
C LEU A 92 24.22 10.54 20.82
N TYR A 93 25.39 10.28 21.40
CA TYR A 93 26.23 9.15 21.03
C TYR A 93 25.80 7.86 21.76
N GLY A 94 26.05 6.70 21.14
CA GLY A 94 25.82 5.39 21.77
C GLY A 94 24.48 4.70 21.44
N PHE A 95 23.59 5.33 20.68
CA PHE A 95 22.26 4.79 20.35
C PHE A 95 22.21 3.94 19.06
N LYS A 96 23.25 3.12 18.81
CA LYS A 96 23.38 2.26 17.63
C LYS A 96 23.53 0.77 17.99
N ALA A 97 22.76 0.30 18.97
CA ALA A 97 22.73 -1.11 19.32
C ALA A 97 22.01 -1.91 18.21
N SER A 98 22.64 -2.99 17.74
CA SER A 98 21.98 -3.99 16.89
C SER A 98 20.93 -4.77 17.67
N ASP A 99 21.17 -4.93 18.97
CA ASP A 99 20.42 -5.81 19.85
C ASP A 99 19.43 -5.00 20.68
N HIS A 100 18.28 -5.61 20.98
CA HIS A 100 17.30 -5.02 21.86
C HIS A 100 17.82 -5.03 23.30
N ILE A 101 17.94 -3.84 23.90
CA ILE A 101 18.35 -3.68 25.29
C ILE A 101 17.09 -3.48 26.15
N PRO A 102 16.66 -4.48 26.95
CA PRO A 102 15.45 -4.37 27.74
C PRO A 102 15.65 -3.45 28.95
N PHE A 103 14.63 -2.64 29.27
CA PHE A 103 14.58 -1.92 30.55
C PHE A 103 14.40 -2.91 31.69
N ARG A 104 15.23 -2.78 32.73
CA ARG A 104 15.08 -3.55 33.97
C ARG A 104 14.52 -2.68 35.08
N TYR A 105 13.84 -3.34 36.01
CA TYR A 105 13.19 -2.72 37.17
C TYR A 105 13.90 -3.12 38.45
N ALA A 106 14.21 -2.15 39.29
CA ALA A 106 14.64 -2.36 40.68
C ALA A 106 13.69 -1.60 41.61
N SER A 107 13.16 -2.29 42.62
CA SER A 107 12.37 -1.68 43.70
C SER A 107 13.19 -1.70 44.98
N GLY A 108 13.47 -0.52 45.53
CA GLY A 108 14.19 -0.36 46.78
C GLY A 108 13.75 0.91 47.49
N GLY A 109 13.35 0.81 48.77
CA GLY A 109 13.04 1.97 49.60
C GLY A 109 11.74 2.73 49.27
N GLY A 110 10.79 2.10 48.57
CA GLY A 110 9.49 2.71 48.26
C GLY A 110 9.46 3.56 46.98
N ARG A 111 10.54 3.59 46.20
CA ARG A 111 10.60 4.20 44.86
C ARG A 111 10.85 3.14 43.80
N GLU A 112 10.26 3.34 42.62
CA GLU A 112 10.42 2.48 41.45
C GLU A 112 11.52 3.05 40.54
N LEU A 113 12.55 2.26 40.24
CA LEU A 113 13.66 2.68 39.40
C LEU A 113 13.79 1.76 38.18
N PHE A 114 13.87 2.37 37.01
CA PHE A 114 14.17 1.69 35.77
C PHE A 114 15.62 1.98 35.39
N PHE A 115 16.37 0.95 35.03
CA PHE A 115 17.75 1.09 34.59
C PHE A 115 18.06 0.17 33.41
N THR A 116 19.07 0.56 32.65
CA THR A 116 19.63 -0.23 31.57
C THR A 116 20.81 -1.02 32.14
N GLU A 117 20.79 -2.34 32.04
CA GLU A 117 21.94 -3.15 32.45
C GLU A 117 23.04 -3.02 31.40
N GLU A 118 24.18 -2.46 31.80
CA GLU A 118 25.38 -2.40 30.98
C GLU A 118 26.24 -3.63 31.26
N LYS A 119 26.16 -4.62 30.35
CA LYS A 119 27.00 -5.82 30.43
C LYS A 119 28.38 -5.50 29.88
N GLU A 120 29.41 -5.70 30.70
CA GLU A 120 30.80 -5.62 30.25
C GLU A 120 31.09 -6.74 29.22
N VAL A 121 31.72 -6.37 28.12
CA VAL A 121 32.09 -7.29 27.02
C VAL A 121 33.62 -7.35 26.94
N ASP A 122 34.17 -8.55 26.81
CA ASP A 122 35.61 -8.72 26.61
C ASP A 122 36.00 -8.29 25.18
N LEU A 123 36.98 -7.39 25.09
CA LEU A 123 37.51 -6.90 23.82
C LEU A 123 38.16 -8.03 23.01
N SER A 124 38.69 -9.06 23.67
CA SER A 124 39.30 -10.22 23.02
C SER A 124 38.26 -11.04 22.24
N GLU A 125 37.05 -11.15 22.79
CA GLU A 125 35.92 -11.83 22.16
C GLU A 125 35.42 -11.02 20.94
N LEU A 126 35.38 -9.69 21.04
CA LEU A 126 34.97 -8.82 19.94
C LEU A 126 35.92 -8.89 18.74
N VAL A 127 37.24 -8.94 18.99
CA VAL A 127 38.26 -9.00 17.93
C VAL A 127 38.31 -10.38 17.27
N SER A 128 38.06 -11.44 18.04
CA SER A 128 38.05 -12.83 17.52
C SER A 128 36.71 -13.25 16.89
N GLY A 129 35.68 -12.40 16.98
CA GLY A 129 34.37 -12.64 16.42
C GLY A 129 34.37 -12.83 14.89
N PRO A 130 33.45 -13.65 14.35
CA PRO A 130 33.35 -13.84 12.91
C PRO A 130 32.97 -12.53 12.20
N PRO A 131 33.50 -12.28 10.99
CA PRO A 131 33.14 -11.09 10.23
C PRO A 131 31.65 -11.09 9.89
N VAL A 132 31.02 -9.91 9.96
CA VAL A 132 29.61 -9.73 9.60
C VAL A 132 29.42 -10.03 8.11
N LYS A 133 28.38 -10.82 7.79
CA LYS A 133 28.02 -11.10 6.39
C LYS A 133 27.55 -9.83 5.72
N LEU A 134 28.20 -9.47 4.62
CA LEU A 134 27.80 -8.32 3.82
C LEU A 134 26.51 -8.65 3.06
N PRO A 135 25.54 -7.72 3.01
CA PRO A 135 24.38 -7.87 2.14
C PRO A 135 24.82 -7.83 0.66
N LEU A 136 23.98 -8.41 -0.20
CA LEU A 136 24.16 -8.30 -1.65
C LEU A 136 23.97 -6.85 -2.11
N GLU A 137 24.59 -6.51 -3.24
CA GLU A 137 24.43 -5.21 -3.87
C GLU A 137 22.98 -5.00 -4.36
N VAL A 138 22.55 -3.74 -4.37
CA VAL A 138 21.21 -3.36 -4.81
C VAL A 138 21.07 -3.58 -6.31
N HIS A 139 20.11 -4.41 -6.72
CA HIS A 139 19.76 -4.61 -8.13
C HIS A 139 18.25 -4.40 -8.36
N LEU A 140 17.88 -3.97 -9.57
CA LEU A 140 16.48 -3.81 -9.97
C LEU A 140 15.99 -5.08 -10.67
N ARG A 141 14.78 -5.53 -10.33
CA ARG A 141 14.09 -6.62 -11.05
C ARG A 141 12.72 -6.12 -11.50
N ALA A 142 12.50 -6.09 -12.81
CA ALA A 142 11.23 -5.68 -13.41
C ALA A 142 10.32 -6.90 -13.63
N HIS A 143 9.01 -6.70 -13.43
CA HIS A 143 7.96 -7.65 -13.77
C HIS A 143 6.67 -6.90 -14.12
N TRP A 144 5.74 -7.56 -14.79
CA TRP A 144 4.42 -6.98 -15.09
C TRP A 144 3.49 -7.03 -13.89
N LEU A 145 3.16 -5.85 -13.38
CA LEU A 145 2.17 -5.68 -12.31
C LEU A 145 0.74 -5.84 -12.85
N CYS A 146 0.44 -5.28 -14.02
CA CYS A 146 -0.85 -5.39 -14.67
C CYS A 146 -0.75 -5.38 -16.20
N ILE A 147 -1.68 -6.08 -16.84
CA ILE A 147 -1.91 -6.08 -18.29
C ILE A 147 -3.40 -5.75 -18.47
N ASP A 148 -3.71 -4.61 -19.07
CA ASP A 148 -5.08 -4.10 -19.24
C ASP A 148 -5.92 -4.12 -17.95
N GLY A 149 -5.31 -3.67 -16.85
CA GLY A 149 -5.97 -3.61 -15.54
C GLY A 149 -6.15 -4.96 -14.85
N VAL A 150 -5.72 -6.06 -15.45
CA VAL A 150 -5.71 -7.39 -14.84
C VAL A 150 -4.31 -7.72 -14.33
N GLN A 151 -4.18 -8.12 -13.07
CA GLN A 151 -2.91 -8.55 -12.51
C GLN A 151 -2.60 -9.98 -12.97
N PRO A 152 -1.48 -10.24 -13.68
CA PRO A 152 -1.11 -11.59 -14.08
C PRO A 152 -0.69 -12.42 -12.86
N THR A 153 -0.96 -13.73 -12.91
CA THR A 153 -0.64 -14.68 -11.83
C THR A 153 0.81 -15.13 -11.91
N ILE A 154 1.73 -14.20 -11.70
CA ILE A 154 3.16 -14.48 -11.52
C ILE A 154 3.50 -14.56 -10.02
N PRO A 155 4.55 -15.31 -9.62
CA PRO A 155 4.94 -15.44 -8.21
C PRO A 155 5.21 -14.11 -7.49
N GLU A 156 5.62 -13.08 -8.23
CA GLU A 156 5.90 -11.73 -7.72
C GLU A 156 4.63 -10.94 -7.38
N ASN A 157 3.49 -11.27 -8.02
CA ASN A 157 2.22 -10.57 -7.80
C ASN A 157 1.42 -11.22 -6.66
N PRO A 158 0.61 -10.45 -5.92
CA PRO A 158 -0.26 -11.00 -4.91
C PRO A 158 -1.31 -11.94 -5.53
N PRO A 159 -1.82 -12.93 -4.77
CA PRO A 159 -2.89 -13.79 -5.26
C PRO A 159 -4.14 -12.97 -5.61
N PRO A 160 -4.88 -13.35 -6.66
CA PRO A 160 -6.04 -12.58 -7.11
C PRO A 160 -7.12 -12.56 -6.02
N VAL A 161 -7.31 -11.39 -5.42
CA VAL A 161 -8.42 -11.09 -4.50
C VAL A 161 -9.62 -10.58 -5.27
N SER A 162 -10.84 -10.85 -4.80
CA SER A 162 -12.07 -10.37 -5.44
C SER A 162 -12.13 -8.84 -5.51
N LYS A 163 -12.77 -8.29 -6.55
CA LYS A 163 -12.91 -6.84 -6.76
C LYS A 163 -13.55 -6.11 -5.58
N ASP A 164 -14.45 -6.77 -4.85
CA ASP A 164 -15.12 -6.20 -3.67
C ASP A 164 -14.15 -6.03 -2.50
N VAL A 165 -13.26 -7.00 -2.29
CA VAL A 165 -12.21 -6.92 -1.26
C VAL A 165 -11.16 -5.87 -1.65
N GLN A 166 -10.81 -5.78 -2.94
CA GLN A 166 -9.90 -4.74 -3.43
C GLN A 166 -10.47 -3.34 -3.25
N LYS A 167 -11.75 -3.13 -3.56
CA LYS A 167 -12.42 -1.84 -3.32
C LYS A 167 -12.36 -1.48 -1.85
N LEU A 168 -12.79 -2.37 -0.95
CA LEU A 168 -12.76 -2.14 0.50
C LEU A 168 -11.35 -1.84 1.04
N GLU A 169 -10.31 -2.45 0.49
CA GLU A 169 -8.92 -2.19 0.89
C GLU A 169 -8.32 -0.90 0.29
N ALA A 170 -8.88 -0.40 -0.82
CA ALA A 170 -8.45 0.84 -1.47
C ALA A 170 -9.07 2.10 -0.83
N ILE A 171 -10.27 1.99 -0.26
CA ILE A 171 -10.95 3.09 0.43
C ILE A 171 -10.42 3.34 1.85
N ASP A 172 -9.90 2.32 2.54
CA ASP A 172 -9.37 2.45 3.90
C ASP A 172 -8.03 1.72 4.10
N PRO A 173 -6.88 2.43 4.03
CA PRO A 173 -5.56 1.84 4.31
C PRO A 173 -5.40 1.35 5.76
N ILE A 174 -6.31 1.74 6.66
CA ILE A 174 -6.32 1.33 8.09
C ILE A 174 -6.77 -0.13 8.24
N THR A 175 -7.65 -0.61 7.35
CA THR A 175 -8.17 -1.99 7.40
C THR A 175 -7.08 -3.04 7.12
N LYS A 176 -6.06 -2.68 6.32
CA LYS A 176 -4.87 -3.50 6.06
C LYS A 176 -4.03 -3.76 7.32
N LEU A 177 -3.95 -2.78 8.23
CA LEU A 177 -3.20 -2.91 9.49
C LEU A 177 -3.88 -3.84 10.50
N ASN A 178 -5.22 -3.91 10.45
CA ASN A 178 -6.03 -4.75 11.35
C ASN A 178 -6.16 -6.21 10.89
N LYS A 179 -5.97 -6.50 9.59
CA LYS A 179 -5.92 -7.89 9.08
C LYS A 179 -4.62 -8.60 9.43
N THR A 180 -3.49 -7.89 9.35
CA THR A 180 -2.15 -8.45 9.62
C THR A 180 -1.95 -8.84 11.10
N SER A 181 -2.73 -8.29 12.02
CA SER A 181 -2.73 -8.65 13.44
C SER A 181 -3.62 -9.85 13.78
N LYS A 182 -4.61 -10.20 12.94
CA LYS A 182 -5.51 -11.36 13.17
C LYS A 182 -5.00 -12.68 12.61
N GLU A 183 -4.15 -12.67 11.57
CA GLU A 183 -3.65 -13.92 10.97
C GLU A 183 -2.51 -14.59 11.74
N LYS A 184 -1.97 -13.95 12.79
CA LYS A 184 -0.89 -14.54 13.62
C LYS A 184 -1.38 -15.32 14.85
N SER A 185 -2.69 -15.38 15.15
CA SER A 185 -3.18 -16.03 16.39
C SER A 185 -3.75 -17.44 16.21
N ASP A 186 -4.06 -17.92 15.01
CA ASP A 186 -4.76 -19.21 14.84
C ASP A 186 -4.06 -20.14 13.84
N THR A 187 -2.94 -20.73 14.25
CA THR A 187 -2.43 -21.96 13.62
C THR A 187 -1.88 -22.94 14.65
N SER A 188 -2.78 -23.73 15.25
CA SER A 188 -2.40 -25.02 15.88
C SER A 188 -3.60 -25.97 15.98
N GLY A 189 -3.57 -27.09 15.23
CA GLY A 189 -4.37 -28.30 15.53
C GLY A 189 -5.27 -28.86 14.39
N LYS A 190 -4.78 -29.90 13.69
CA LYS A 190 -5.47 -30.83 12.75
C LYS A 190 -6.43 -31.83 13.49
N PRO A 191 -7.14 -32.81 12.85
CA PRO A 191 -7.79 -32.90 11.52
C PRO A 191 -9.17 -33.69 11.46
N THR A 192 -9.82 -33.67 10.28
CA THR A 192 -10.65 -34.71 9.58
C THR A 192 -12.10 -35.13 9.94
N ILE A 193 -12.94 -35.15 8.87
CA ILE A 193 -14.06 -36.05 8.47
C ILE A 193 -15.48 -35.83 9.04
N GLY A 194 -16.46 -35.69 8.13
CA GLY A 194 -17.88 -35.99 8.38
C GLY A 194 -18.88 -35.23 7.50
N LYS A 195 -19.45 -35.90 6.49
CA LYS A 195 -20.58 -35.43 5.66
C LYS A 195 -21.85 -35.22 6.51
N PHE A 196 -22.69 -34.22 6.20
CA PHE A 196 -24.16 -34.39 6.09
C PHE A 196 -24.84 -33.21 5.38
N HIS A 197 -25.77 -33.57 4.50
CA HIS A 197 -26.66 -32.74 3.68
C HIS A 197 -27.55 -31.78 4.48
N LYS A 198 -27.90 -30.63 3.88
CA LYS A 198 -29.33 -30.29 3.65
C LYS A 198 -29.53 -29.21 2.58
N LEU A 199 -30.36 -29.58 1.61
CA LEU A 199 -31.04 -28.80 0.60
C LEU A 199 -31.62 -27.50 1.15
N ARG A 200 -31.37 -26.39 0.46
CA ARG A 200 -32.37 -25.36 0.24
C ARG A 200 -32.20 -24.86 -1.19
N ASN A 201 -33.04 -25.35 -2.09
CA ASN A 201 -33.19 -24.77 -3.43
C ASN A 201 -33.72 -23.35 -3.22
N VAL A 202 -32.81 -22.38 -3.23
CA VAL A 202 -33.15 -21.00 -3.55
C VAL A 202 -33.13 -20.96 -5.06
N GLU A 203 -34.31 -20.82 -5.67
CA GLU A 203 -34.44 -20.45 -7.08
C GLU A 203 -33.72 -19.12 -7.27
N THR A 204 -32.44 -19.20 -7.60
CA THR A 204 -31.67 -18.06 -8.07
C THR A 204 -32.13 -17.81 -9.48
N VAL A 205 -33.09 -16.89 -9.61
CA VAL A 205 -33.36 -16.24 -10.90
C VAL A 205 -32.01 -15.68 -11.34
N HIS A 206 -31.36 -16.37 -12.28
CA HIS A 206 -30.21 -15.85 -12.99
C HIS A 206 -30.75 -14.75 -13.88
N VAL A 207 -30.92 -13.56 -13.31
CA VAL A 207 -30.99 -12.33 -14.08
C VAL A 207 -29.72 -12.34 -14.89
N LYS A 208 -29.84 -12.61 -16.19
CA LYS A 208 -28.74 -12.51 -17.14
C LYS A 208 -28.19 -11.12 -16.93
N GLN A 209 -27.05 -11.05 -16.24
CA GLN A 209 -26.40 -9.80 -15.88
C GLN A 209 -26.36 -9.00 -17.17
N LEU A 210 -27.01 -7.83 -17.17
CA LEU A 210 -27.03 -6.98 -18.35
C LEU A 210 -25.57 -6.83 -18.74
N ALA A 211 -25.17 -7.43 -19.86
CA ALA A 211 -23.80 -7.41 -20.29
C ALA A 211 -23.50 -5.94 -20.55
N THR A 212 -22.87 -5.29 -19.57
CA THR A 212 -22.42 -3.92 -19.72
C THR A 212 -21.46 -3.99 -20.89
N HIS A 213 -21.89 -3.43 -22.02
CA HIS A 213 -21.05 -3.42 -23.19
C HIS A 213 -19.79 -2.66 -22.80
N GLU A 214 -18.64 -3.31 -22.88
CA GLU A 214 -17.35 -2.73 -22.46
C GLU A 214 -17.05 -1.43 -23.21
N LEU A 215 -17.69 -1.26 -24.37
CA LEU A 215 -17.57 -0.10 -25.23
C LEU A 215 -18.79 0.84 -25.12
N SER A 216 -18.54 2.14 -24.97
CA SER A 216 -19.53 3.21 -25.02
C SER A 216 -20.30 3.25 -26.35
N VAL A 217 -21.49 3.85 -26.37
CA VAL A 217 -22.31 4.02 -27.58
C VAL A 217 -21.54 4.81 -28.65
N GLU A 218 -20.85 5.89 -28.25
CA GLU A 218 -20.05 6.72 -29.17
C GLU A 218 -18.92 5.93 -29.82
N GLN A 219 -18.22 5.12 -29.03
CA GLN A 219 -17.14 4.27 -29.51
C GLN A 219 -17.67 3.16 -30.44
N GLN A 220 -18.87 2.62 -30.20
CA GLN A 220 -19.51 1.67 -31.12
C GLN A 220 -19.86 2.32 -32.46
N LEU A 221 -20.40 3.55 -32.42
CA LEU A 221 -20.71 4.32 -33.63
C LEU A 221 -19.44 4.63 -34.42
N TYR A 222 -18.40 5.09 -33.74
CA TYR A 222 -17.09 5.32 -34.32
C TYR A 222 -16.49 4.05 -34.94
N TYR A 223 -16.51 2.92 -34.23
CA TYR A 223 -16.05 1.62 -34.74
C TYR A 223 -16.79 1.22 -36.02
N LYS A 224 -18.12 1.39 -36.04
CA LYS A 224 -18.94 1.11 -37.23
C LYS A 224 -18.59 2.03 -38.39
N GLU A 225 -18.51 3.33 -38.15
CA GLU A 225 -18.22 4.32 -39.19
C GLU A 225 -16.83 4.11 -39.80
N ILE A 226 -15.81 3.81 -38.98
CA ILE A 226 -14.46 3.55 -39.48
C ILE A 226 -14.36 2.25 -40.24
N THR A 227 -14.99 1.17 -39.77
CA THR A 227 -14.94 -0.12 -40.48
C THR A 227 -15.65 -0.02 -41.84
N GLU A 228 -16.76 0.70 -41.92
CA GLU A 228 -17.46 1.00 -43.18
C GLU A 228 -16.63 1.93 -44.09
N ALA A 229 -16.04 3.00 -43.55
CA ALA A 229 -15.21 3.94 -44.33
C ALA A 229 -13.91 3.31 -44.86
N CYS A 230 -13.30 2.40 -44.10
CA CYS A 230 -12.08 1.69 -44.52
C CYS A 230 -12.34 0.73 -45.69
N VAL A 231 -13.52 0.10 -45.72
CA VAL A 231 -13.94 -0.89 -46.73
C VAL A 231 -14.78 -0.28 -47.86
N GLY A 232 -15.22 0.97 -47.69
CA GLY A 232 -16.09 1.69 -48.62
C GLY A 232 -15.43 2.05 -49.96
N SER A 233 -16.25 2.42 -50.94
CA SER A 233 -15.83 2.80 -52.29
C SER A 233 -15.11 4.16 -52.37
N ASP A 234 -15.39 5.07 -51.42
CA ASP A 234 -14.94 6.46 -51.47
C ASP A 234 -13.49 6.61 -50.96
N GLU A 235 -12.56 6.98 -51.84
CA GLU A 235 -11.13 7.11 -51.50
C GLU A 235 -10.87 8.23 -50.47
N SER A 236 -11.59 9.35 -50.56
CA SER A 236 -11.43 10.49 -49.63
C SER A 236 -11.80 10.09 -48.20
N ARG A 237 -12.93 9.41 -48.04
CA ARG A 237 -13.42 8.93 -46.75
C ARG A 237 -12.50 7.86 -46.16
N ARG A 238 -11.93 7.02 -47.01
CA ARG A 238 -10.95 6.02 -46.60
C ARG A 238 -9.65 6.65 -46.10
N ALA A 239 -9.16 7.70 -46.77
CA ALA A 239 -7.96 8.41 -46.35
C ALA A 239 -8.15 9.10 -44.99
N GLU A 240 -9.32 9.71 -44.76
CA GLU A 240 -9.67 10.31 -43.47
C GLU A 240 -9.76 9.27 -42.35
N ALA A 241 -10.42 8.13 -42.60
CA ALA A 241 -10.51 7.04 -41.63
C ALA A 241 -9.13 6.45 -41.27
N LEU A 242 -8.26 6.24 -42.26
CA LEU A 242 -6.89 5.75 -42.01
C LEU A 242 -6.04 6.77 -41.24
N GLN A 243 -6.21 8.07 -41.50
CA GLN A 243 -5.53 9.12 -40.76
C GLN A 243 -5.99 9.17 -39.31
N SER A 244 -7.30 9.08 -39.07
CA SER A 244 -7.91 8.99 -37.75
C SER A 244 -7.36 7.78 -36.97
N LEU A 245 -7.25 6.61 -37.60
CA LEU A 245 -6.63 5.43 -36.98
C LEU A 245 -5.16 5.60 -36.59
N ALA A 246 -4.41 6.37 -37.37
CA ALA A 246 -2.99 6.62 -37.12
C ALA A 246 -2.75 7.66 -36.01
N SER A 247 -3.68 8.59 -35.80
CA SER A 247 -3.52 9.68 -34.84
C SER A 247 -4.29 9.52 -33.53
N ASP A 248 -5.37 8.74 -33.52
CA ASP A 248 -6.31 8.75 -32.39
C ASP A 248 -5.78 7.94 -31.19
N PRO A 249 -5.71 8.54 -29.99
CA PRO A 249 -5.19 7.87 -28.79
C PRO A 249 -6.23 7.01 -28.07
N GLY A 250 -7.52 7.18 -28.36
CA GLY A 250 -8.64 6.54 -27.66
C GLY A 250 -9.03 5.14 -28.17
N LEU A 251 -8.18 4.51 -29.00
CA LEU A 251 -8.55 3.28 -29.71
C LEU A 251 -8.28 2.00 -28.92
N HIS A 252 -7.66 2.09 -27.74
CA HIS A 252 -7.19 0.94 -26.96
C HIS A 252 -8.30 -0.09 -26.67
N GLU A 253 -9.50 0.37 -26.30
CA GLU A 253 -10.65 -0.50 -26.01
C GLU A 253 -11.25 -1.17 -27.27
N MET A 254 -11.08 -0.56 -28.45
CA MET A 254 -11.59 -1.08 -29.73
C MET A 254 -10.59 -1.97 -30.45
N LEU A 255 -9.30 -1.83 -30.13
CA LEU A 255 -8.19 -2.52 -30.77
C LEU A 255 -8.38 -4.06 -30.85
N PRO A 256 -8.75 -4.80 -29.78
CA PRO A 256 -8.99 -6.25 -29.91
C PRO A 256 -10.06 -6.61 -30.96
N ARG A 257 -11.12 -5.80 -31.03
CA ARG A 257 -12.22 -6.01 -31.96
C ARG A 257 -11.81 -5.66 -33.40
N MET A 258 -10.98 -4.64 -33.58
CA MET A 258 -10.38 -4.28 -34.86
C MET A 258 -9.39 -5.33 -35.36
N CYS A 259 -8.53 -5.88 -34.49
CA CYS A 259 -7.63 -6.98 -34.84
C CYS A 259 -8.41 -8.23 -35.30
N THR A 260 -9.52 -8.55 -34.62
CA THR A 260 -10.39 -9.67 -35.01
C THR A 260 -11.08 -9.39 -36.34
N PHE A 261 -11.61 -8.18 -36.55
CA PHE A 261 -12.20 -7.76 -37.82
C PHE A 261 -11.22 -7.87 -38.99
N ILE A 262 -9.98 -7.38 -38.83
CA ILE A 262 -8.94 -7.50 -39.85
C ILE A 262 -8.59 -8.97 -40.08
N GLY A 263 -8.40 -9.75 -39.02
CA GLY A 263 -8.04 -11.17 -39.12
C GLY A 263 -9.12 -12.03 -39.81
N GLU A 264 -10.39 -11.81 -39.49
CA GLU A 264 -11.53 -12.48 -40.15
C GLU A 264 -11.72 -11.95 -41.59
N GLY A 265 -11.60 -10.63 -41.78
CA GLY A 265 -11.70 -9.99 -43.08
C GLY A 265 -10.66 -10.51 -44.06
N VAL A 266 -9.40 -10.70 -43.63
CA VAL A 266 -8.36 -11.29 -44.47
C VAL A 266 -8.70 -12.74 -44.82
N LYS A 267 -9.13 -13.56 -43.85
CA LYS A 267 -9.49 -14.98 -44.10
C LYS A 267 -10.60 -15.11 -45.14
N VAL A 268 -11.66 -14.32 -45.04
CA VAL A 268 -12.80 -14.38 -45.98
C VAL A 268 -12.40 -13.87 -47.37
N ASN A 269 -11.69 -12.74 -47.45
CA ASN A 269 -11.35 -12.12 -48.72
C ASN A 269 -10.24 -12.85 -49.50
N VAL A 270 -9.41 -13.65 -48.82
CA VAL A 270 -8.48 -14.59 -49.48
C VAL A 270 -9.26 -15.67 -50.23
N VAL A 271 -10.32 -16.23 -49.64
CA VAL A 271 -11.17 -17.25 -50.30
C VAL A 271 -11.96 -16.66 -51.46
N GLN A 272 -12.42 -15.42 -51.33
CA GLN A 272 -13.17 -14.70 -52.38
C GLN A 272 -12.27 -14.10 -53.49
N HIS A 273 -10.94 -14.21 -53.36
CA HIS A 273 -9.96 -13.63 -54.28
C HIS A 273 -10.16 -12.12 -54.53
N ASN A 274 -10.62 -11.37 -53.51
CA ASN A 274 -10.83 -9.93 -53.63
C ASN A 274 -9.59 -9.14 -53.18
N LEU A 275 -8.73 -8.82 -54.15
CA LEU A 275 -7.49 -8.10 -53.90
C LEU A 275 -7.71 -6.67 -53.35
N ALA A 276 -8.78 -5.99 -53.77
CA ALA A 276 -9.05 -4.61 -53.36
C ALA A 276 -9.29 -4.52 -51.84
N LEU A 277 -10.12 -5.42 -51.30
CA LEU A 277 -10.40 -5.47 -49.87
C LEU A 277 -9.18 -5.88 -49.04
N LEU A 278 -8.34 -6.78 -49.55
CA LEU A 278 -7.08 -7.14 -48.90
C LEU A 278 -6.14 -5.93 -48.81
N ILE A 279 -6.02 -5.12 -49.86
CA ILE A 279 -5.21 -3.90 -49.84
C ILE A 279 -5.73 -2.93 -48.77
N TYR A 280 -7.06 -2.77 -48.65
CA TYR A 280 -7.64 -1.85 -47.66
C TYR A 280 -7.38 -2.33 -46.22
N LEU A 281 -7.52 -3.63 -45.96
CA LEU A 281 -7.19 -4.21 -44.66
C LEU A 281 -5.69 -4.07 -44.33
N MET A 282 -4.80 -4.25 -45.30
CA MET A 282 -3.36 -4.05 -45.08
C MET A 282 -3.01 -2.58 -44.82
N ARG A 283 -3.70 -1.63 -45.47
CA ARG A 283 -3.55 -0.19 -45.17
C ARG A 283 -4.05 0.15 -43.77
N MET A 284 -5.11 -0.50 -43.30
CA MET A 284 -5.63 -0.36 -41.93
C MET A 284 -4.63 -0.89 -40.90
N VAL A 285 -4.00 -2.04 -41.15
CA VAL A 285 -2.91 -2.58 -40.29
C VAL A 285 -1.75 -1.60 -40.22
N LYS A 286 -1.34 -1.04 -41.36
CA LYS A 286 -0.26 -0.03 -41.39
C LYS A 286 -0.61 1.20 -40.55
N ALA A 287 -1.82 1.74 -40.69
CA ALA A 287 -2.27 2.89 -39.90
C ALA A 287 -2.27 2.62 -38.40
N LEU A 288 -2.65 1.41 -37.96
CA LEU A 288 -2.60 1.02 -36.55
C LEU A 288 -1.16 0.87 -36.04
N LEU A 289 -0.24 0.33 -36.86
CA LEU A 289 1.18 0.20 -36.51
C LEU A 289 1.91 1.55 -36.44
N ASP A 290 1.51 2.50 -37.28
CA ASP A 290 2.08 3.85 -37.31
C ASP A 290 1.61 4.70 -36.11
N ASN A 291 0.61 4.25 -35.32
CA ASN A 291 0.08 4.97 -34.17
C ASN A 291 0.94 4.76 -32.91
N PRO A 292 1.66 5.79 -32.41
CA PRO A 292 2.55 5.66 -31.25
C PRO A 292 1.80 5.53 -29.92
N SER A 293 0.49 5.80 -29.90
CA SER A 293 -0.34 5.76 -28.69
C SER A 293 -0.85 4.36 -28.37
N LEU A 294 -0.67 3.39 -29.28
CA LEU A 294 -1.19 2.03 -29.14
C LEU A 294 -0.09 1.06 -28.74
N TYR A 295 -0.36 0.30 -27.68
CA TYR A 295 0.53 -0.78 -27.24
C TYR A 295 0.14 -2.09 -27.91
N LEU A 296 0.80 -2.39 -29.03
CA LEU A 296 0.50 -3.57 -29.84
C LEU A 296 1.20 -4.85 -29.37
N GLU A 297 2.15 -4.78 -28.42
CA GLU A 297 2.93 -5.95 -27.97
C GLU A 297 2.09 -7.13 -27.44
N LYS A 298 0.85 -6.87 -27.03
CA LYS A 298 -0.08 -7.89 -26.55
C LYS A 298 -0.76 -8.69 -27.67
N TYR A 299 -0.94 -8.10 -28.85
CA TYR A 299 -1.83 -8.58 -29.92
C TYR A 299 -1.07 -9.21 -31.09
#